data_AF-A2F2U3-F1
#
_entry.id   AF-A2F2U3-F1
#
_cell.length_a   1.000
_cell.length_b   1.000
_cell.length_c   1.000
_cell.angle_alpha   90.00
_cell.angle_beta   90.00
_cell.angle_gamma   90.00
#
_symmetry.space_group_name_H-M   'P 1'
#
loop_
_entity.id
_entity.type
_entity.pdbx_description
1 polymer ?
#
loop_
_entity_poly.entity_id
_entity_poly.type
_entity_poly.pdbx_seq_one_letter_code
_entity_poly.pdbx_strand_id
1 'polypeptide(L)'
;MHSEGTTSSRSSSEINPYTGNPYSETYKEILETRKKLPVYEHRMEIIAAIRDNPIVIIEGQTGSGKTTQIPQFVLEEALSPYGKKIVCTQPRRVAAISIATRVAQEMDVKLGLYGISAGRMSTSLPLRNRNYTCI
;
A
#
# COMPACT_ATOMS: atom_id res chain seq x y z
N MET A 1 -15.69 -29.23 34.34
CA MET A 1 -14.61 -28.39 34.91
C MET A 1 -13.59 -28.23 33.78
N HIS A 2 -13.67 -27.27 32.85
CA HIS A 2 -13.36 -25.83 33.02
C HIS A 2 -12.08 -25.68 33.85
N SER A 3 -10.95 -25.13 33.39
CA SER A 3 -10.64 -24.33 32.20
C SER A 3 -9.11 -24.20 32.06
N GLU A 4 -8.66 -23.90 30.83
CA GLU A 4 -7.62 -22.91 30.46
C GLU A 4 -6.15 -23.09 30.96
N GLY A 5 -5.12 -22.78 30.16
CA GLY A 5 -5.10 -21.87 29.02
C GLY A 5 -3.99 -22.15 28.03
N THR A 6 -4.36 -22.08 26.75
CA THR A 6 -3.45 -21.88 25.62
C THR A 6 -3.12 -20.40 25.55
N THR A 7 -2.07 -19.98 26.25
CA THR A 7 -1.44 -18.68 26.03
C THR A 7 -0.58 -18.76 24.77
N SER A 8 -1.22 -18.82 23.60
CA SER A 8 -0.52 -18.63 22.33
C SER A 8 -0.27 -17.13 22.16
N SER A 9 0.98 -16.73 22.37
CA SER A 9 1.51 -15.42 22.05
C SER A 9 1.36 -15.15 20.54
N ARG A 10 0.22 -14.62 20.11
CA ARG A 10 0.03 -14.15 18.73
C ARG A 10 0.92 -12.92 18.52
N SER A 11 1.91 -13.08 17.67
CA SER A 11 2.79 -12.00 17.25
C SER A 11 1.98 -10.90 16.57
N SER A 12 2.29 -9.64 16.87
CA SER A 12 1.64 -8.45 16.31
C SER A 12 1.70 -8.36 14.77
N SER A 13 2.43 -9.28 14.12
CA SER A 13 2.64 -9.40 12.68
C SER A 13 1.54 -10.13 11.90
N GLU A 14 0.55 -10.74 12.56
CA GLU A 14 -0.55 -11.43 11.87
C GLU A 14 -1.77 -10.55 11.60
N ILE A 15 -1.84 -9.35 12.20
CA ILE A 15 -3.00 -8.46 12.09
C ILE A 15 -2.68 -7.34 11.11
N ASN A 16 -3.58 -7.13 10.15
CA ASN A 16 -3.52 -6.02 9.22
C ASN A 16 -3.77 -4.70 9.96
N PRO A 17 -2.80 -3.76 10.00
CA PRO A 17 -2.94 -2.50 10.75
C PRO A 17 -4.02 -1.58 10.15
N TYR A 18 -4.41 -1.79 8.89
CA TYR A 18 -5.43 -0.98 8.21
C TYR A 18 -6.85 -1.47 8.53
N THR A 19 -7.06 -2.77 8.69
CA THR A 19 -8.40 -3.35 8.89
C THR A 19 -8.65 -3.88 10.30
N GLY A 20 -7.59 -4.09 11.09
CA GLY A 20 -7.65 -4.74 12.40
C GLY A 20 -7.95 -6.25 12.34
N ASN A 21 -8.06 -6.82 11.15
CA ASN A 21 -8.32 -8.25 10.95
C ASN A 21 -7.00 -9.02 10.70
N PRO A 22 -6.96 -10.33 10.97
CA PRO A 22 -5.84 -11.16 10.55
C PRO A 22 -5.66 -11.13 9.03
N TYR A 23 -4.41 -11.12 8.56
CA TYR A 23 -4.10 -11.21 7.14
C TYR A 23 -4.63 -12.51 6.53
N SER A 24 -5.23 -12.41 5.34
CA SER A 24 -5.68 -13.58 4.57
C SER A 24 -4.51 -14.45 4.09
N GLU A 25 -4.78 -15.73 3.81
CA GLU A 25 -3.76 -16.63 3.25
C GLU A 25 -3.29 -16.15 1.86
N THR A 26 -4.23 -15.63 1.07
CA THR A 26 -3.94 -15.01 -0.23
C THR A 26 -2.98 -13.83 -0.12
N TYR A 27 -3.10 -13.00 0.94
CA TYR A 27 -2.14 -11.93 1.19
C TYR A 27 -0.72 -12.47 1.38
N LYS A 28 -0.55 -13.56 2.14
CA LYS A 28 0.77 -14.16 2.39
C LYS A 28 1.40 -14.67 1.10
N GLU A 29 0.63 -15.35 0.25
CA GLU A 29 1.09 -15.81 -1.07
C GLU A 29 1.54 -14.64 -1.97
N ILE A 30 0.74 -13.57 -2.00
CA ILE A 30 1.05 -12.35 -2.75
C ILE A 30 2.31 -11.68 -2.19
N LEU A 31 2.46 -11.62 -0.86
CA LEU A 31 3.62 -11.04 -0.20
C LEU A 31 4.92 -11.76 -0.58
N GLU A 32 4.91 -13.09 -0.62
CA GLU A 32 6.07 -13.87 -1.05
C GLU A 32 6.43 -13.62 -2.53
N THR A 33 5.43 -13.33 -3.36
CA THR A 33 5.67 -12.93 -4.76
C THR A 33 6.25 -11.53 -4.85
N ARG A 34 5.77 -10.58 -4.02
CA ARG A 34 6.23 -9.18 -4.00
C ARG A 34 7.69 -9.07 -3.58
N LYS A 35 8.13 -9.89 -2.63
CA LYS A 35 9.53 -9.95 -2.17
C LYS A 35 10.52 -10.34 -3.28
N LYS A 36 10.06 -11.02 -4.33
CA LYS A 36 10.88 -11.44 -5.47
C LYS A 36 10.98 -10.38 -6.57
N LEU A 37 10.27 -9.25 -6.43
CA LEU A 37 10.34 -8.17 -7.41
C LEU A 37 11.66 -7.41 -7.27
N PRO A 38 12.31 -7.02 -8.39
CA PRO A 38 13.60 -6.31 -8.34
C PRO A 38 13.57 -5.03 -7.49
N VAL A 39 12.44 -4.32 -7.45
CA VAL A 39 12.30 -3.10 -6.63
C VAL A 39 12.37 -3.37 -5.13
N TYR A 40 12.09 -4.60 -4.68
CA TYR A 40 12.11 -4.95 -3.26
C TYR A 40 13.53 -4.95 -2.70
N GLU A 41 14.51 -5.38 -3.51
CA GLU A 41 15.94 -5.37 -3.13
C GLU A 41 16.44 -3.96 -2.84
N HIS A 42 15.90 -2.96 -3.54
CA HIS A 42 16.24 -1.54 -3.38
C HIS A 42 15.31 -0.78 -2.42
N ARG A 43 14.43 -1.46 -1.66
CA ARG A 43 13.45 -0.81 -0.77
C ARG A 43 14.08 0.23 0.16
N MET A 44 15.13 -0.16 0.88
CA MET A 44 15.78 0.73 1.86
C MET A 44 16.44 1.95 1.20
N GLU A 45 17.09 1.75 0.05
CA GLU A 45 17.73 2.80 -0.72
C GLU A 45 16.69 3.82 -1.24
N ILE A 46 15.58 3.35 -1.79
CA ILE A 46 14.49 4.19 -2.28
C ILE A 46 13.90 5.05 -1.15
N ILE A 47 13.65 4.44 0.02
CA ILE A 47 13.09 5.15 1.18
C ILE A 47 14.07 6.20 1.71
N ALA A 48 15.36 5.87 1.82
CA ALA A 48 16.38 6.82 2.22
C ALA A 48 16.44 8.00 1.24
N ALA A 49 16.44 7.72 -0.07
CA ALA A 49 16.44 8.76 -1.09
C ALA A 49 15.22 9.68 -1.00
N ILE A 50 14.01 9.14 -0.79
CA ILE A 50 12.76 9.90 -0.65
C ILE A 50 12.75 10.74 0.64
N ARG A 51 13.33 10.23 1.73
CA ARG A 51 13.43 10.97 2.99
C ARG A 51 14.39 12.15 2.89
N ASP A 52 15.52 11.93 2.22
CA ASP A 52 16.65 12.87 2.22
C ASP A 52 16.54 13.90 1.07
N ASN A 53 15.69 13.65 0.06
CA ASN A 53 15.53 14.52 -1.11
C ASN A 53 14.05 14.86 -1.38
N PRO A 54 13.73 16.14 -1.68
CA PRO A 54 12.36 16.54 -2.04
C PRO A 54 11.90 15.98 -3.39
N ILE A 55 12.82 15.63 -4.28
CA ILE A 55 12.55 15.07 -5.61
C ILE A 55 13.50 13.88 -5.82
N VAL A 56 12.93 12.73 -6.20
CA VAL A 56 13.67 11.51 -6.54
C VAL A 56 13.19 11.01 -7.89
N ILE A 57 14.12 10.66 -8.77
CA ILE A 57 13.84 10.02 -10.05
C ILE A 57 14.18 8.54 -9.90
N ILE A 58 13.20 7.68 -10.16
CA ILE A 58 13.37 6.23 -10.06
C ILE A 58 13.21 5.62 -11.45
N GLU A 59 14.29 5.03 -11.95
CA GLU A 59 14.29 4.27 -13.21
C GLU A 59 14.25 2.76 -12.91
N GLY A 60 13.63 2.00 -13.81
CA GLY A 60 13.73 0.55 -13.80
C GLY A 60 12.92 -0.07 -14.93
N GLN A 61 13.17 -1.33 -15.24
CA GLN A 61 12.46 -2.03 -16.32
C GLN A 61 10.96 -2.16 -16.06
N THR A 62 10.15 -2.24 -17.13
CA THR A 62 8.71 -2.54 -17.01
C THR A 62 8.51 -3.88 -16.31
N GLY A 63 7.58 -3.97 -15.36
CA GLY A 63 7.37 -5.18 -14.56
C GLY A 63 8.25 -5.29 -13.31
N SER A 64 9.18 -4.36 -13.08
CA SER A 64 10.02 -4.38 -11.86
C SER A 64 9.28 -4.10 -10.55
N GLY A 65 7.99 -3.74 -10.60
CA GLY A 65 7.15 -3.47 -9.44
C GLY A 65 7.05 -2.01 -9.00
N LYS A 66 7.65 -1.05 -9.73
CA LYS A 66 7.69 0.38 -9.33
C LYS A 66 6.33 0.93 -8.92
N THR A 67 5.34 0.84 -9.79
CA THR A 67 4.03 1.46 -9.62
C THR A 67 3.19 0.83 -8.49
N THR A 68 3.40 -0.45 -8.19
CA THR A 68 2.65 -1.13 -7.12
C THR A 68 3.39 -1.05 -5.80
N GLN A 69 4.72 -1.21 -5.77
CA GLN A 69 5.48 -1.37 -4.53
C GLN A 69 5.96 -0.07 -3.91
N ILE A 70 6.46 0.90 -4.70
CA ILE A 70 7.05 2.14 -4.16
C ILE A 70 6.05 2.93 -3.31
N PRO A 71 4.79 3.14 -3.76
CA PRO A 71 3.80 3.84 -2.94
C PRO A 71 3.52 3.12 -1.61
N GLN A 72 3.51 1.79 -1.62
CA GLN A 72 3.31 0.98 -0.41
C GLN A 72 4.50 1.11 0.55
N PHE A 73 5.74 1.08 0.06
CA PHE A 73 6.92 1.29 0.91
C PHE A 73 6.89 2.66 1.58
N VAL A 74 6.54 3.72 0.84
CA VAL A 74 6.42 5.06 1.40
C VAL A 74 5.29 5.12 2.43
N LEU A 75 4.18 4.42 2.21
CA LEU A 75 3.07 4.35 3.15
C LEU A 75 3.47 3.64 4.46
N GLU A 76 4.19 2.52 4.33
CA GLU A 76 4.71 1.71 5.44
C GLU A 76 5.77 2.42 6.27
N GLU A 77 6.56 3.31 5.68
CA GLU A 77 7.57 4.09 6.42
C GLU A 77 6.97 5.36 7.00
N ALA A 78 5.96 5.93 6.33
CA ALA A 78 5.31 7.14 6.81
C ALA A 78 4.49 6.90 8.08
N LEU A 79 4.03 5.66 8.35
CA LEU A 79 3.29 5.19 9.55
C LEU A 79 2.53 6.29 10.31
N SER A 80 1.82 7.13 9.58
CA SER A 80 1.13 8.27 10.17
C SER A 80 -0.35 8.03 9.95
N PRO A 81 -1.07 7.58 10.98
CA PRO A 81 -2.45 7.15 10.82
C PRO A 81 -3.39 8.28 10.35
N TYR A 82 -2.99 9.56 10.40
CA TYR A 82 -3.89 10.68 10.10
C TYR A 82 -3.20 11.96 9.59
N GLY A 83 -2.52 11.95 8.43
CA GLY A 83 -2.11 13.25 7.87
C GLY A 83 -1.71 13.31 6.41
N LYS A 84 -0.87 12.38 5.95
CA LYS A 84 -0.26 12.47 4.62
C LYS A 84 -0.88 11.45 3.67
N LYS A 85 -1.19 11.90 2.46
CA LYS A 85 -1.74 11.07 1.39
C LYS A 85 -0.68 10.88 0.33
N ILE A 86 -0.60 9.67 -0.19
CA ILE A 86 0.22 9.36 -1.35
C ILE A 86 -0.66 9.51 -2.58
N VAL A 87 -0.12 10.16 -3.59
CA VAL A 87 -0.77 10.34 -4.88
C VAL A 87 0.20 9.81 -5.93
N CYS A 88 -0.18 8.79 -6.68
CA CYS A 88 0.44 8.53 -7.98
C CYS A 88 -0.60 8.62 -9.10
N THR A 89 -0.09 8.99 -10.26
CA THR A 89 -0.90 9.33 -11.42
C THR A 89 -0.62 8.32 -12.51
N GLN A 90 -1.68 7.88 -13.18
CA GLN A 90 -1.58 7.03 -14.36
C GLN A 90 -2.17 7.74 -15.58
N PRO A 91 -1.48 7.75 -16.73
CA PRO A 91 -1.95 8.45 -17.93
C PRO A 91 -3.24 7.83 -18.49
N ARG A 92 -3.49 6.55 -18.22
CA ARG A 92 -4.69 5.82 -18.67
C ARG A 92 -5.59 5.50 -17.48
N ARG A 93 -6.87 5.88 -17.56
CA ARG A 93 -7.89 5.58 -16.53
C ARG A 93 -7.99 4.09 -16.21
N VAL A 94 -7.94 3.23 -17.24
CA VAL A 94 -8.01 1.77 -17.06
C VAL A 94 -6.80 1.26 -16.28
N ALA A 95 -5.61 1.82 -16.50
CA ALA A 95 -4.41 1.48 -15.74
C ALA A 95 -4.55 1.92 -14.27
N ALA A 96 -5.05 3.14 -14.03
CA ALA A 96 -5.30 3.63 -12.66
C ALA A 96 -6.21 2.69 -11.86
N ILE A 97 -7.33 2.27 -12.48
CA ILE A 97 -8.29 1.36 -11.85
C ILE A 97 -7.67 -0.02 -11.61
N SER A 98 -6.97 -0.56 -12.61
CA SER A 98 -6.34 -1.89 -12.50
C SER A 98 -5.30 -1.93 -11.38
N ILE A 99 -4.43 -0.91 -11.31
CA ILE A 99 -3.41 -0.81 -10.27
C ILE A 99 -4.11 -0.62 -8.90
N ALA A 100 -5.21 0.13 -8.80
CA ALA A 100 -5.99 0.32 -7.56
C ALA A 100 -6.53 -0.96 -7.00
N THR A 101 -7.18 -1.74 -7.86
CA THR A 101 -7.66 -3.06 -7.48
C THR A 101 -6.50 -3.96 -7.07
N ARG A 102 -5.38 -3.92 -7.80
CA ARG A 102 -4.21 -4.75 -7.50
C ARG A 102 -3.58 -4.40 -6.15
N VAL A 103 -3.31 -3.12 -5.89
CA VAL A 103 -2.70 -2.67 -4.62
C VAL A 103 -3.65 -2.94 -3.45
N ALA A 104 -4.96 -2.78 -3.62
CA ALA A 104 -5.93 -3.14 -2.59
C ALA A 104 -5.86 -4.63 -2.21
N GLN A 105 -5.71 -5.53 -3.19
CA GLN A 105 -5.46 -6.95 -2.94
C GLN A 105 -4.11 -7.20 -2.26
N GLU A 106 -3.05 -6.51 -2.70
CA GLU A 106 -1.72 -6.62 -2.11
C GLU A 106 -1.63 -6.14 -0.66
N MET A 107 -2.56 -5.27 -0.24
CA MET A 107 -2.66 -4.74 1.13
C MET A 107 -3.76 -5.42 1.97
N ASP A 108 -4.46 -6.41 1.40
CA ASP A 108 -5.59 -7.10 2.03
C ASP A 108 -6.70 -6.14 2.52
N VAL A 109 -6.99 -5.12 1.70
CA VAL A 109 -8.04 -4.13 1.95
C VAL A 109 -9.05 -4.09 0.80
N LYS A 110 -10.28 -3.68 1.10
CA LYS A 110 -11.31 -3.49 0.08
C LYS A 110 -11.11 -2.15 -0.64
N LEU A 111 -11.09 -2.19 -1.98
CA LEU A 111 -11.03 -0.99 -2.81
C LEU A 111 -12.13 0.01 -2.43
N GLY A 112 -11.76 1.29 -2.29
CA GLY A 112 -12.65 2.37 -1.85
C GLY A 112 -12.76 2.54 -0.33
N LEU A 113 -12.26 1.59 0.46
CA LEU A 113 -12.11 1.70 1.91
C LEU A 113 -10.64 1.92 2.27
N TYR A 114 -10.39 2.50 3.45
CA TYR A 114 -9.05 2.73 4.00
C TYR A 114 -8.11 3.55 3.10
N GLY A 115 -8.68 4.39 2.22
CA GLY A 115 -7.92 5.29 1.37
C GLY A 115 -7.16 4.57 0.27
N ILE A 116 -7.80 3.72 -0.53
CA ILE A 116 -7.31 3.33 -1.87
C ILE A 116 -8.47 3.53 -2.84
N SER A 117 -8.32 4.42 -3.83
CA SER A 117 -9.40 4.80 -4.75
C SER A 117 -8.87 5.19 -6.13
N ALA A 118 -9.50 4.70 -7.21
CA ALA A 118 -9.21 5.21 -8.56
C ALA A 118 -10.30 6.23 -8.98
N GLY A 119 -9.90 7.45 -9.37
CA GLY A 119 -10.84 8.50 -9.75
C GLY A 119 -10.24 9.56 -10.69
N ARG A 120 -11.09 10.40 -11.29
CA ARG A 120 -10.62 11.61 -12.01
C ARG A 120 -10.16 12.65 -11.00
N MET A 121 -8.98 13.23 -11.23
CA MET A 121 -8.53 14.42 -10.53
C MET A 121 -9.34 15.62 -11.07
N SER A 122 -10.49 15.92 -10.45
CA SER A 122 -11.30 17.10 -10.78
C SER A 122 -11.01 18.22 -9.81
N THR A 123 -10.64 19.40 -10.31
CA THR A 123 -10.28 20.60 -9.53
C THR A 123 -11.46 21.31 -8.87
N SER A 124 -12.68 20.79 -9.00
CA SER A 124 -13.93 21.50 -8.66
C SER A 124 -14.82 20.87 -7.57
N LEU A 125 -14.37 19.87 -6.79
CA LEU A 125 -15.21 19.28 -5.73
C LEU A 125 -14.86 19.74 -4.29
N PRO A 126 -15.87 20.05 -3.46
CA PRO A 126 -15.68 20.57 -2.12
C PRO A 126 -15.05 19.55 -1.17
N LEU A 127 -14.17 20.07 -0.32
CA LEU A 127 -13.18 19.38 0.52
C LEU A 127 -13.74 18.48 1.64
N ARG A 128 -15.06 18.24 1.69
CA ARG A 128 -15.76 17.72 2.88
C ARG A 128 -15.98 16.20 2.90
N ASN A 129 -15.66 15.48 1.83
CA ASN A 129 -15.77 14.02 1.76
C ASN A 129 -14.54 13.37 1.10
N ARG A 130 -13.35 13.66 1.63
CA ARG A 130 -12.06 13.34 1.01
C ARG A 130 -11.47 12.00 1.45
N ASN A 131 -12.08 10.89 1.04
CA ASN A 131 -11.39 9.60 0.96
C ASN A 131 -10.87 9.38 -0.47
N TYR A 132 -9.86 10.15 -0.86
CA TYR A 132 -9.12 9.94 -2.10
C TYR A 132 -7.68 9.63 -1.78
N THR A 133 -7.23 8.47 -2.24
CA THR A 133 -5.83 8.13 -2.47
C THR A 133 -5.80 7.61 -3.89
N CYS A 134 -5.20 8.37 -4.79
CA CYS A 134 -4.83 7.88 -6.12
C CYS A 134 -3.48 7.20 -5.93
N ILE A 135 -3.33 5.93 -6.29
CA ILE A 135 -2.06 5.18 -6.02
C ILE A 135 -0.71 5.93 -6.43
#